data_AF-A0A5B7CB15-F1
#
_entry.id   AF-A0A5B7CB15-F1
#
_cell.length_a   1.000
_cell.length_b   1.000
_cell.length_c   1.000
_cell.angle_alpha   90.00
_cell.angle_beta   90.00
_cell.angle_gamma   90.00
#
_symmetry.space_group_name_H-M   'P 1'
#
loop_
_entity.id
_entity.type
_entity.pdbx_description
1 polymer ?
#
loop_
_entity_poly.entity_id
_entity_poly.type
_entity_poly.pdbx_seq_one_letter_code
_entity_poly.pdbx_strand_id
1 'polypeptide(L)'
;DGLWVLTVKNGSHNHEALKDISEHPSARRFTETEVLLIKEMTESGLKPRQILKRLRQSNPELSSTPKHVYNVKAKLRQGNLTVRRFKSLRPQTSAVGDSHLSTITMPSWRQRYPPRVPNL
;
A
#
# COMPACT_ATOMS: atom_id res chain seq x y z
N ASP A 1 18.91 24.24 -8.99
CA ASP A 1 17.59 24.15 -9.65
C ASP A 1 17.26 22.73 -10.14
N GLY A 2 17.21 21.77 -9.22
CA GLY A 2 17.04 20.33 -9.51
C GLY A 2 15.58 19.86 -9.56
N LEU A 3 14.73 20.55 -10.30
CA LEU A 3 13.35 20.12 -10.52
C LEU A 3 13.32 18.88 -11.42
N TRP A 4 12.78 17.78 -10.90
CA TRP A 4 12.48 16.61 -11.72
C TRP A 4 11.36 16.98 -12.70
N VAL A 5 11.70 17.03 -13.98
CA VAL A 5 10.72 17.21 -15.06
C VAL A 5 10.35 15.82 -15.58
N LEU A 6 9.08 15.44 -15.40
CA LEU A 6 8.51 14.24 -16.01
C LEU A 6 7.90 14.61 -17.36
N THR A 7 8.51 14.18 -18.45
CA THR A 7 7.96 14.32 -19.80
C THR A 7 7.47 12.96 -20.29
N VAL A 8 6.17 12.83 -20.56
CA VAL A 8 5.60 11.60 -21.13
C VAL A 8 5.87 11.59 -22.64
N LYS A 9 6.77 10.71 -23.09
CA LYS A 9 7.12 10.59 -24.52
C LYS A 9 6.08 9.80 -25.33
N ASN A 10 5.41 8.85 -24.70
CA ASN A 10 4.35 8.07 -25.32
C ASN A 10 3.32 7.68 -24.24
N GLY A 11 2.07 8.09 -24.45
CA GLY A 11 0.95 7.80 -23.56
C GLY A 11 0.17 6.53 -23.95
N SER A 12 0.59 5.79 -24.98
CA SER A 12 -0.10 4.58 -25.40
C SER A 12 0.09 3.47 -24.36
N HIS A 13 -1.02 2.93 -23.87
CA HIS A 13 -1.02 1.74 -23.04
C HIS A 13 -1.18 0.48 -23.90
N ASN A 14 -0.65 -0.66 -23.43
CA ASN A 14 -0.83 -1.96 -24.08
C ASN A 14 -2.15 -2.65 -23.70
N HIS A 15 -3.05 -1.90 -23.06
CA HIS A 15 -4.36 -2.34 -22.63
C HIS A 15 -5.32 -1.14 -22.65
N GLU A 16 -6.61 -1.43 -22.78
CA GLU A 16 -7.64 -0.42 -22.62
C GLU A 16 -7.70 0.09 -21.18
N ALA A 17 -8.19 1.31 -20.98
CA ALA A 17 -8.43 1.84 -19.64
C ALA A 17 -9.37 0.91 -18.85
N LEU A 18 -9.06 0.70 -17.57
CA LEU A 18 -9.93 -0.07 -16.68
C LEU A 18 -11.29 0.62 -16.60
N LYS A 19 -12.35 -0.13 -16.90
CA LYS A 19 -13.73 0.38 -16.89
C LYS A 19 -14.28 0.49 -15.48
N ASP A 20 -13.83 -0.40 -14.60
CA ASP A 20 -14.25 -0.45 -13.20
C ASP A 20 -13.04 -0.30 -12.26
N ILE A 21 -13.20 0.56 -11.26
CA ILE A 21 -12.20 0.77 -10.20
C ILE A 21 -12.00 -0.51 -9.37
N SER A 22 -13.01 -1.40 -9.31
CA SER A 22 -12.97 -2.66 -8.56
C SER A 22 -11.89 -3.64 -9.05
N GLU A 23 -11.55 -3.55 -10.34
CA GLU A 23 -10.49 -4.34 -10.97
C GLU A 23 -9.11 -3.83 -10.56
N HIS A 24 -8.98 -2.55 -10.21
CA HIS A 24 -7.72 -1.96 -9.82
C HIS A 24 -7.28 -2.44 -8.42
N PRO A 25 -6.00 -2.81 -8.23
CA PRO A 25 -5.50 -3.27 -6.93
C PRO A 25 -5.71 -2.29 -5.76
N SER A 26 -5.87 -0.99 -6.04
CA SER A 26 -6.15 0.00 -5.01
C SER A 26 -7.52 -0.15 -4.37
N ALA A 27 -8.54 -0.66 -5.08
CA ALA A 27 -9.89 -0.87 -4.54
C ALA A 27 -9.92 -1.94 -3.43
N ARG A 28 -8.85 -2.73 -3.31
CA ARG A 28 -8.68 -3.76 -2.27
C ARG A 28 -7.94 -3.24 -1.04
N ARG A 29 -7.60 -1.95 -0.98
CA ARG A 29 -6.87 -1.36 0.15
C ARG A 29 -7.85 -1.01 1.26
N PHE A 30 -7.48 -1.34 2.49
CA PHE A 30 -8.19 -0.86 3.66
C PHE A 30 -7.85 0.61 3.92
N THR A 31 -8.86 1.38 4.34
CA THR A 31 -8.68 2.72 4.87
C THR A 31 -8.01 2.66 6.25
N GLU A 32 -7.56 3.80 6.75
CA GLU A 32 -6.93 3.88 8.07
C GLU A 32 -7.88 3.45 9.19
N THR A 33 -9.13 3.90 9.12
CA THR A 33 -10.19 3.52 10.09
C THR A 33 -10.47 2.02 10.06
N GLU A 34 -10.53 1.42 8.86
CA GLU A 34 -10.68 -0.03 8.71
C GLU A 34 -9.48 -0.80 9.28
N VAL A 35 -8.25 -0.28 9.13
CA VAL A 35 -7.06 -0.93 9.71
C VAL A 35 -7.04 -0.85 11.24
N LEU A 36 -7.47 0.27 11.83
CA LEU A 36 -7.64 0.37 13.28
C LEU A 36 -8.66 -0.65 13.80
N LEU A 37 -9.79 -0.79 13.09
CA LEU A 37 -10.80 -1.79 13.44
C LEU A 37 -10.28 -3.23 13.27
N ILE A 38 -9.48 -3.50 12.24
CA ILE A 38 -8.81 -4.80 12.06
C ILE A 38 -7.86 -5.09 13.23
N LYS A 39 -7.15 -4.07 13.72
CA LYS A 39 -6.24 -4.19 14.87
C LYS A 39 -7.01 -4.56 16.13
N GLU A 40 -8.05 -3.81 16.47
CA GLU A 40 -8.91 -4.08 17.63
C GLU A 40 -9.50 -5.50 17.57
N MET A 41 -10.11 -5.87 16.45
CA MET A 41 -10.70 -7.21 16.29
C MET A 41 -9.64 -8.33 16.34
N THR A 42 -8.42 -8.05 15.87
CA THR A 42 -7.31 -9.00 15.95
C THR A 42 -6.86 -9.19 17.39
N GLU A 43 -6.80 -8.13 18.18
CA GLU A 43 -6.49 -8.16 19.62
C GLU A 43 -7.57 -8.91 20.40
N SER A 44 -8.84 -8.81 19.98
CA SER A 44 -9.94 -9.65 20.51
C SER A 44 -9.92 -11.11 20.03
N GLY A 45 -8.92 -11.54 19.26
CA GLY A 45 -8.78 -12.94 18.81
C GLY A 45 -9.71 -13.36 17.67
N LEU A 46 -10.37 -12.42 16.98
CA LEU A 46 -11.28 -12.77 15.88
C LEU A 46 -10.56 -13.36 14.67
N LYS A 47 -11.20 -14.36 14.04
CA LYS A 47 -10.68 -14.99 12.82
C LYS A 47 -10.83 -14.01 11.64
N PRO A 48 -9.90 -13.97 10.67
CA PRO A 48 -9.95 -13.05 9.52
C PRO A 48 -11.26 -13.07 8.71
N ARG A 49 -11.93 -14.23 8.62
CA ARG A 49 -13.26 -14.34 7.99
C ARG A 49 -14.33 -13.56 8.76
N GLN A 50 -14.29 -13.57 10.09
CA GLN A 50 -15.21 -12.81 10.94
C GLN A 50 -14.91 -11.31 10.89
N ILE A 51 -13.63 -10.95 10.89
CA ILE A 51 -13.16 -9.57 10.70
C ILE A 51 -13.71 -9.02 9.39
N LEU A 52 -13.52 -9.75 8.28
CA LEU A 52 -14.03 -9.32 6.97
C LEU A 52 -15.56 -9.23 6.93
N LYS A 53 -16.27 -10.15 7.60
CA LYS A 53 -17.73 -10.10 7.70
C LYS A 53 -18.19 -8.81 8.39
N ARG A 54 -17.53 -8.41 9.49
CA ARG A 54 -17.84 -7.14 10.17
C ARG A 54 -17.48 -5.92 9.32
N LEU A 55 -16.32 -5.92 8.68
CA LEU A 55 -15.93 -4.82 7.79
C LEU A 55 -16.96 -4.59 6.67
N ARG A 56 -17.51 -5.67 6.11
CA ARG A 56 -18.57 -5.58 5.09
C ARG A 56 -19.91 -5.07 5.61
N GLN A 57 -20.19 -5.20 6.91
CA GLN A 57 -21.39 -4.61 7.51
C GLN A 57 -21.28 -3.08 7.57
N SER A 58 -20.08 -2.56 7.80
CA SER A 58 -19.82 -1.11 7.80
C SER A 58 -19.60 -0.55 6.38
N ASN A 59 -19.01 -1.34 5.48
CA ASN A 59 -18.69 -0.95 4.11
C ASN A 59 -19.08 -2.07 3.12
N PRO A 60 -20.28 -2.04 2.53
CA PRO A 60 -20.76 -3.10 1.63
C PRO A 60 -19.96 -3.18 0.32
N GLU A 61 -19.39 -2.06 -0.14
CA GLU A 61 -18.59 -1.97 -1.37
C GLU A 61 -17.17 -2.54 -1.21
N LEU A 62 -16.84 -3.08 -0.04
CA LEU A 62 -15.53 -3.61 0.27
C LEU A 62 -15.19 -4.85 -0.57
N SER A 63 -14.38 -4.62 -1.60
CA SER A 63 -13.84 -5.65 -2.52
C SER A 63 -12.69 -6.49 -1.92
N SER A 64 -12.44 -6.39 -0.61
CA SER A 64 -11.36 -7.10 0.05
C SER A 64 -11.67 -8.57 0.32
N THR A 65 -10.61 -9.39 0.32
CA THR A 65 -10.64 -10.81 0.63
C THR A 65 -9.96 -11.10 1.98
N PRO A 66 -10.17 -12.28 2.58
CA PRO A 66 -9.51 -12.65 3.84
C PRO A 66 -7.97 -12.60 3.75
N LYS A 67 -7.41 -12.81 2.55
CA LYS A 67 -5.96 -12.68 2.29
C LYS A 67 -5.45 -11.28 2.60
N HIS A 68 -6.21 -10.24 2.26
CA HIS A 68 -5.82 -8.86 2.58
C HIS A 68 -5.81 -8.61 4.08
N VAL A 69 -6.75 -9.19 4.83
CA VAL A 69 -6.77 -9.12 6.30
C VAL A 69 -5.53 -9.80 6.90
N TYR A 70 -5.14 -10.98 6.40
CA TYR A 70 -3.88 -11.62 6.82
C TYR A 70 -2.66 -10.73 6.57
N ASN A 71 -2.60 -10.04 5.43
CA ASN A 71 -1.51 -9.11 5.13
C ASN A 71 -1.46 -7.94 6.12
N VAL A 72 -2.61 -7.37 6.50
CA VAL A 72 -2.69 -6.33 7.53
C VAL A 72 -2.22 -6.87 8.88
N LYS A 73 -2.70 -8.05 9.29
CA LYS A 73 -2.26 -8.70 10.53
C LYS A 73 -0.75 -8.94 10.57
N ALA A 74 -0.17 -9.40 9.45
CA ALA A 74 1.28 -9.58 9.34
C ALA A 74 2.03 -8.26 9.49
N LYS A 75 1.53 -7.17 8.89
CA LYS A 75 2.09 -5.82 9.05
C LYS A 75 1.96 -5.28 10.47
N LEU A 76 0.83 -5.53 11.15
CA LEU A 76 0.62 -5.17 12.55
C LEU A 76 1.65 -5.85 13.46
N ARG A 77 1.89 -7.15 13.27
CA ARG A 77 2.90 -7.91 14.02
C ARG A 77 4.33 -7.39 13.82
N GLN A 78 4.62 -6.83 12.65
CA GLN A 78 5.93 -6.24 12.34
C GLN A 78 6.11 -4.81 12.88
N GLY A 79 5.12 -4.24 13.59
CA GLY A 79 5.18 -2.85 14.06
C GLY A 79 5.17 -1.79 12.94
N ASN A 80 4.88 -2.19 11.70
CA ASN A 80 5.02 -1.35 10.50
C ASN A 80 3.84 -0.39 10.25
N LEU A 81 2.86 -0.35 11.15
CA LEU A 81 1.64 0.44 11.01
C LEU A 81 1.52 1.48 12.12
N THR A 82 2.63 2.11 12.52
CA THR A 82 2.50 3.44 13.11
C THR A 82 1.83 4.30 12.05
N VAL A 83 0.57 4.63 12.33
CA VAL A 83 -0.41 5.53 11.69
C VAL A 83 0.17 6.53 10.66
N ARG A 84 1.40 7.02 10.89
CA ARG A 84 2.16 7.93 10.02
C ARG A 84 2.59 7.42 8.64
N ARG A 85 2.50 6.12 8.32
CA ARG A 85 3.05 5.58 7.04
C ARG A 85 2.12 4.70 6.23
N PHE A 86 0.81 4.83 6.39
CA PHE A 86 -0.05 4.60 5.23
C PHE A 86 0.35 5.64 4.22
N LYS A 87 0.91 5.23 3.09
CA LYS A 87 1.26 6.14 2.00
C LYS A 87 -0.06 6.76 1.51
N SER A 88 -0.51 7.81 2.17
CA SER A 88 -1.25 8.89 1.55
C SER A 88 -0.36 9.37 0.42
N LEU A 89 -0.96 9.56 -0.74
CA LEU A 89 -0.36 10.37 -1.77
C LEU A 89 -0.14 11.74 -1.12
N ARG A 90 1.11 12.02 -0.70
CA ARG A 90 1.49 13.34 -0.21
C ARG A 90 1.29 14.30 -1.40
N PRO A 91 0.38 15.29 -1.34
CA PRO A 91 0.41 16.39 -2.29
C PRO A 91 1.68 17.18 -1.97
N GLN A 92 2.61 17.26 -2.92
CA GLN A 92 3.83 18.05 -2.74
C GLN A 92 3.44 19.53 -2.83
N THR A 93 3.30 20.19 -1.68
CA THR A 93 3.27 21.65 -1.59
C THR A 93 4.71 22.15 -1.64
N SER A 94 4.97 23.00 -2.61
CA SER A 94 6.24 23.67 -2.90
C SER A 94 6.70 24.61 -1.79
N ALA A 95 7.96 24.53 -1.36
CA ALA A 95 8.91 25.66 -1.15
C ALA A 95 10.10 25.27 -0.23
N VAL A 96 11.32 25.56 -0.75
CA VAL A 96 12.55 26.06 -0.06
C VAL A 96 13.07 25.22 1.12
N GLY A 97 14.28 24.66 1.16
CA GLY A 97 15.55 24.94 0.50
C GLY A 97 16.63 24.93 1.59
N ASP A 98 17.46 23.89 1.68
CA ASP A 98 18.91 23.99 1.95
C ASP A 98 19.61 22.63 1.94
N SER A 99 20.85 22.62 1.46
CA SER A 99 21.59 21.44 1.02
C SER A 99 22.65 21.00 2.04
N HIS A 100 22.76 19.69 2.34
CA HIS A 100 24.06 19.06 2.61
C HIS A 100 24.07 17.56 2.22
N LEU A 101 25.28 17.05 2.08
CA LEU A 101 25.78 15.98 1.21
C LEU A 101 25.54 14.53 1.71
N SER A 102 25.55 13.60 0.74
CA SER A 102 26.21 12.28 0.77
C SER A 102 25.46 10.96 1.06
N THR A 103 25.88 10.00 0.23
CA THR A 103 25.99 8.54 0.44
C THR A 103 24.87 7.68 -0.14
N ILE A 104 25.19 7.13 -1.33
CA ILE A 104 24.54 5.96 -1.93
C ILE A 104 24.54 4.83 -0.90
N THR A 105 23.38 4.58 -0.30
CA THR A 105 23.11 3.36 0.47
C THR A 105 22.01 2.61 -0.24
N MET A 106 22.35 1.42 -0.76
CA MET A 106 21.38 0.51 -1.36
C MET A 106 20.25 0.20 -0.37
N PRO A 107 18.97 0.27 -0.78
CA PRO A 107 17.87 0.00 0.13
C PRO A 107 17.77 -1.50 0.46
N SER A 108 17.73 -1.83 1.76
CA SER A 108 17.88 -3.19 2.30
C SER A 108 16.87 -4.24 1.82
N TRP A 109 15.81 -3.82 1.12
CA TRP A 109 14.85 -4.77 0.52
C TRP A 109 15.45 -5.57 -0.64
N ARG A 110 16.48 -5.03 -1.33
CA ARG A 110 17.21 -5.79 -2.39
C ARG A 110 18.08 -6.90 -1.82
N GLN A 111 18.43 -6.85 -0.54
CA GLN A 111 19.28 -7.85 0.11
C GLN A 111 18.51 -9.10 0.57
N ARG A 112 17.19 -8.99 0.76
CA ARG A 112 16.35 -10.09 1.28
C ARG A 112 15.65 -10.93 0.21
N TYR A 113 15.69 -10.49 -1.04
CA TYR A 113 15.04 -11.18 -2.16
C TYR A 113 15.90 -11.04 -3.41
N PRO A 114 16.89 -11.93 -3.63
CA PRO A 114 17.56 -11.99 -4.92
C PRO A 114 16.52 -12.29 -6.01
N PRO A 115 16.61 -11.65 -7.20
CA PRO A 115 15.71 -11.93 -8.30
C PRO A 115 15.81 -13.41 -8.66
N ARG A 116 14.70 -14.13 -8.52
CA ARG A 116 14.60 -15.54 -8.88
C ARG A 116 14.62 -15.60 -10.41
N VAL A 117 15.67 -16.18 -10.98
CA VAL A 117 15.77 -16.44 -12.42
C VAL A 117 14.64 -17.40 -12.80
N PRO A 118 13.76 -17.08 -13.76
CA PRO A 118 12.86 -18.07 -14.33
C PRO A 118 13.70 -19.12 -15.04
N ASN A 119 13.52 -20.40 -14.68
CA ASN A 119 14.13 -21.51 -15.41
C ASN A 119 13.67 -21.47 -16.87
N LEU A 120 14.61 -21.28 -17.79
CA LEU A 120 14.65 -21.79 -19.16
C LEU A 120 16.11 -21.81 -19.60
#